data_AF-A0A0F9CWM7-F1
#
_entry.id   AF-A0A0F9CWM7-F1
#
_cell.length_a   1.000
_cell.length_b   1.000
_cell.length_c   1.000
_cell.angle_alpha   90.00
_cell.angle_beta   90.00
_cell.angle_gamma   90.00
#
_symmetry.space_group_name_H-M   'P 1'
#
loop_
_entity.id
_entity.type
_entity.pdbx_description
1 polymer ?
#
loop_
_entity_poly.entity_id
_entity_poly.type
_entity_poly.pdbx_seq_one_letter_code
_entity_poly.pdbx_strand_id
1 'polypeptide(L)' 'MSNAQLETAIEAAWEARDTITPSTRGEQRDAIETTLDALDSGKLRVAERDDAGTWQVNQWAK' A
#
# COMPACT_ATOMS: atom_id res chain seq x y z
N MET A 1 -8.23 -0.35 7.50
CA MET A 1 -7.19 0.62 7.89
C MET A 1 -7.40 1.90 7.09
N SER A 2 -7.02 3.06 7.60
CA SER A 2 -6.96 4.27 6.75
C SER A 2 -5.79 4.17 5.77
N ASN A 3 -5.81 4.94 4.68
CA ASN A 3 -4.70 4.95 3.72
C ASN A 3 -3.37 5.33 4.38
N ALA A 4 -3.37 6.29 5.31
CA ALA A 4 -2.17 6.67 6.06
C ALA A 4 -1.59 5.53 6.91
N GLN A 5 -2.45 4.68 7.48
CA GLN A 5 -1.99 3.49 8.22
C GLN A 5 -1.43 2.43 7.29
N LEU A 6 -2.06 2.21 6.13
CA LEU A 6 -1.56 1.28 5.11
C LEU A 6 -0.21 1.75 4.57
N GLU A 7 -0.07 3.04 4.27
CA GLU A 7 1.19 3.64 3.81
C GLU A 7 2.33 3.34 4.77
N THR A 8 2.19 3.66 6.06
CA THR A 8 3.22 3.37 7.07
C THR A 8 3.54 1.87 7.17
N ALA A 9 2.51 1.00 7.12
CA ALA A 9 2.71 -0.44 7.22
C ALA A 9 3.39 -1.04 5.99
N ILE A 10 3.06 -0.55 4.79
CA ILE A 10 3.65 -1.01 3.54
C ILE A 10 5.09 -0.50 3.40
N GLU A 11 5.37 0.75 3.78
CA GLU A 11 6.74 1.26 3.83
C GLU A 11 7.62 0.45 4.78
N ALA A 12 7.11 0.13 5.99
CA ALA A 12 7.82 -0.73 6.93
C ALA A 12 8.05 -2.14 6.38
N ALA A 13 7.05 -2.71 5.68
CA ALA A 13 7.19 -4.00 5.01
C ALA A 13 8.22 -3.93 3.86
N TRP A 14 8.28 -2.82 3.12
CA TRP A 14 9.20 -2.61 2.02
C TRP A 14 10.66 -2.48 2.48
N GLU A 15 10.91 -1.77 3.58
CA GLU A 15 12.23 -1.70 4.20
C GLU A 15 12.71 -3.08 4.67
N ALA A 16 11.80 -3.92 5.16
CA ALA A 16 12.08 -5.28 5.60
C ALA A 16 11.85 -6.35 4.51
N ARG A 17 11.73 -5.98 3.23
CA ARG A 17 11.28 -6.88 2.14
C ARG A 17 12.14 -8.13 1.99
N ASP A 18 13.43 -8.05 2.33
CA ASP A 18 14.35 -9.19 2.24
C ASP A 18 13.99 -10.31 3.23
N THR A 19 13.16 -10.00 4.24
CA THR A 19 12.61 -10.96 5.22
C THR A 19 11.24 -11.50 4.83
N ILE A 20 10.60 -10.90 3.82
CA ILE A 20 9.25 -11.27 3.40
C ILE A 20 9.33 -12.48 2.46
N THR A 21 8.57 -13.50 2.82
CA THR A 21 8.48 -14.77 2.09
C THR A 21 7.01 -15.15 1.91
N PRO A 22 6.69 -16.12 1.03
CA PRO A 22 5.34 -16.65 0.93
C PRO A 22 4.79 -17.19 2.27
N SER A 23 5.67 -17.60 3.19
CA SER A 23 5.29 -18.04 4.54
C SER A 23 5.08 -16.92 5.56
N THR A 24 5.45 -15.66 5.27
CA THR A 24 5.24 -14.52 6.18
C THR A 24 3.76 -14.39 6.54
N ARG A 25 3.43 -14.06 7.79
CA ARG A 25 2.07 -13.89 8.31
C ARG A 25 2.02 -12.67 9.23
N GLY A 26 0.83 -12.34 9.73
CA GLY A 26 0.61 -11.22 10.63
C GLY A 26 0.54 -9.90 9.90
N GLU A 27 0.77 -8.82 10.63
CA GLU A 27 0.47 -7.45 10.21
C GLU A 27 1.04 -7.06 8.84
N GLN A 28 2.27 -7.50 8.52
CA GLN A 28 2.88 -7.25 7.21
C GLN A 28 2.07 -7.87 6.06
N ARG A 29 1.64 -9.13 6.22
CA ARG A 29 0.80 -9.81 5.21
C ARG A 29 -0.57 -9.15 5.13
N ASP A 30 -1.18 -8.86 6.27
CA ASP A 30 -2.52 -8.28 6.34
C ASP A 30 -2.55 -6.90 5.69
N ALA A 31 -1.51 -6.08 5.89
CA ALA A 31 -1.37 -4.77 5.25
C ALA A 31 -1.21 -4.88 3.73
N ILE A 32 -0.37 -5.82 3.25
CA ILE A 32 -0.18 -6.08 1.81
C ILE A 32 -1.49 -6.52 1.17
N GLU A 33 -2.17 -7.51 1.74
CA GLU A 33 -3.44 -8.03 1.21
C GLU A 33 -4.52 -6.95 1.23
N THR A 34 -4.64 -6.18 2.31
CA THR A 34 -5.58 -5.05 2.39
C THR A 34 -5.30 -3.97 1.32
N THR A 35 -4.02 -3.69 1.04
CA THR A 35 -3.62 -2.72 0.01
C THR A 35 -4.00 -3.22 -1.38
N LEU A 36 -3.76 -4.50 -1.67
CA LEU A 36 -4.14 -5.13 -2.95
C LEU A 36 -5.66 -5.13 -3.13
N ASP A 37 -6.44 -5.46 -2.10
CA ASP A 37 -7.91 -5.41 -2.15
C ASP A 37 -8.43 -3.97 -2.36
N ALA A 38 -7.77 -2.98 -1.77
CA ALA A 38 -8.11 -1.58 -1.98
C ALA A 38 -7.82 -1.13 -3.43
N LEU A 39 -6.72 -1.59 -4.02
CA LEU A 39 -6.40 -1.36 -5.44
C LEU A 39 -7.40 -2.06 -6.37
N ASP A 40 -7.73 -3.31 -6.10
CA ASP A 40 -8.66 -4.13 -6.90
C ASP A 40 -10.08 -3.53 -6.87
N SER A 41 -10.55 -3.13 -5.69
CA SER A 41 -11.84 -2.45 -5.54
C SER A 41 -11.84 -0.99 -6.02
N GLY A 42 -10.68 -0.45 -6.41
CA GLY A 42 -10.51 0.93 -6.87
C GLY A 42 -10.65 2.00 -5.77
N LYS A 43 -10.66 1.59 -4.49
CA LYS A 43 -10.64 2.50 -3.32
C LYS A 43 -9.28 3.17 -3.15
N LEU A 44 -8.22 2.52 -3.62
CA LEU A 44 -6.87 3.05 -3.72
C LEU A 44 -6.48 3.10 -5.20
N ARG A 45 -5.70 4.10 -5.59
CA ARG A 45 -5.09 4.23 -6.91
C ARG A 45 -3.61 4.55 -6.75
N VAL A 46 -2.78 3.95 -7.59
CA VAL A 46 -1.32 4.22 -7.62
C VAL A 46 -1.03 5.67 -7.99
N ALA A 47 -1.85 6.26 -8.85
CA ALA A 47 -1.80 7.68 -9.15
C ALA A 47 -3.21 8.26 -9.14
N GLU A 48 -3.36 9.42 -8.52
CA GLU A 48 -4.60 10.16 -8.45
C GLU A 48 -4.36 11.63 -8.82
N ARG A 49 -5.39 12.28 -9.33
CA ARG A 49 -5.29 13.66 -9.77
C ARG A 49 -5.79 14.57 -8.65
N ASP A 50 -4.97 15.52 -8.24
CA ASP A 50 -5.34 16.49 -7.22
C ASP A 50 -6.32 17.55 -7.76
N ASP A 51 -6.84 18.39 -6.86
CA ASP A 51 -7.78 19.46 -7.19
C ASP A 51 -7.15 20.53 -8.12
N ALA A 52 -5.82 20.64 -8.14
CA ALA A 52 -5.08 21.52 -9.04
C ALA A 52 -4.88 20.91 -10.44
N GLY A 53 -5.29 19.66 -10.65
CA GLY A 53 -5.16 18.94 -11.90
C GLY A 53 -3.80 18.28 -12.13
N THR A 54 -2.94 18.22 -11.11
CA THR A 54 -1.63 17.54 -11.12
C THR A 54 -1.82 16.08 -10.73
N TRP A 55 -1.01 15.18 -11.29
CA TRP A 55 -0.99 13.78 -10.88
C TRP A 55 -0.06 13.59 -9.69
N GLN A 56 -0.63 13.15 -8.57
CA GLN A 56 0.12 12.65 -7.41
C GLN A 56 0.24 11.13 -7.51
N VAL A 57 1.43 10.61 -7.18
CA VAL A 57 1.70 9.16 -7.19
C VAL A 57 1.85 8.66 -5.76
N ASN A 58 1.02 7.71 -5.38
CA ASN A 58 1.09 6.95 -4.14
C ASN A 58 2.18 5.88 -4.29
N GLN A 59 3.44 6.25 -4.08
CA GLN A 59 4.60 5.38 -4.34
C GLN A 59 4.57 4.08 -3.53
N TRP A 60 4.07 4.15 -2.30
CA TRP A 60 3.91 2.99 -1.43
C TRP A 60 2.91 1.96 -1.96
N ALA A 61 1.99 2.37 -2.84
CA ALA A 61 0.98 1.48 -3.43
C ALA A 61 1.44 0.80 -4.73
N LYS A 62 2.72 0.96 -5.10
CA LYS A 62 3.34 0.28 -6.26
C LYS A 62 3.85 -1.09 -5.87
#